data_AF-A0AAW7NX26-F1
#
_entry.id   AF-A0AAW7NX26-F1
#
_cell.length_a   1.000
_cell.length_b   1.000
_cell.length_c   1.000
_cell.angle_alpha   90.00
_cell.angle_beta   90.00
_cell.angle_gamma   90.00
#
_symmetry.space_group_name_H-M   'P 1'
#
loop_
_entity.id
_entity.type
_entity.pdbx_description
1 polymer ?
#
loop_
_entity_poly.entity_id
_entity_poly.type
_entity_poly.pdbx_seq_one_letter_code
_entity_poly.pdbx_strand_id
1 'polypeptide(L)' 'MIGLRYPIWWGRPPRLIQTVMESLDLAGKRVATFATSGGSTYSEAQIVIDQIMKNSAQGHALSSTTDAIKWLTDIDF' A
#
# COMPACT_ATOMS: atom_id res chain seq x y z
N MET A 1 6.64 1.32 -12.49
CA MET A 1 5.65 1.15 -11.40
C MET A 1 6.37 1.26 -10.06
N ILE A 2 5.67 1.61 -8.97
CA ILE A 2 6.27 1.79 -7.64
C ILE A 2 5.54 0.92 -6.63
N GLY A 3 6.28 0.08 -5.90
CA GLY A 3 5.77 -0.75 -4.81
C GLY A 3 6.18 -0.18 -3.45
N LEU A 4 5.22 0.04 -2.55
CA LEU A 4 5.49 0.52 -1.19
C LEU A 4 5.03 -0.50 -0.15
N ARG A 5 5.95 -0.86 0.74
CA ARG A 5 5.68 -1.73 1.88
C ARG A 5 5.84 -0.96 3.18
N TYR A 6 4.88 -1.12 4.09
CA TYR A 6 4.97 -0.51 5.41
C TYR A 6 4.22 -1.33 6.48
N PRO A 7 4.55 -1.18 7.78
CA PRO A 7 3.74 -1.75 8.84
C PRO A 7 2.41 -0.99 8.98
N ILE A 8 1.32 -1.67 9.35
CA ILE A 8 0.09 -0.98 9.79
C ILE A 8 0.25 -0.61 11.26
N TRP A 9 0.08 0.67 11.60
CA TRP A 9 -0.01 1.14 12.98
C TRP A 9 -1.41 1.67 13.23
N TRP A 10 -2.15 1.01 14.14
CA TRP A 10 -3.52 1.42 14.50
C TRP A 10 -4.45 1.58 13.28
N GLY A 11 -4.38 0.65 12.32
CA GLY A 11 -5.18 0.69 11.10
C GLY A 11 -4.68 1.66 10.02
N ARG A 12 -3.58 2.38 10.24
CA ARG A 12 -3.11 3.43 9.33
C ARG A 12 -1.67 3.23 8.87
N PRO A 13 -1.31 3.75 7.67
CA PRO A 13 0.09 3.90 7.29
C PRO A 13 0.82 4.88 8.24
N PRO A 14 2.08 4.62 8.61
CA PRO A 14 2.89 5.57 9.37
C PRO A 14 3.01 6.90 8.63
N ARG A 15 3.08 8.02 9.35
CA ARG A 15 3.20 9.36 8.75
C ARG A 15 4.41 9.51 7.82
N LEU A 16 5.47 8.74 8.04
CA LEU A 16 6.61 8.70 7.13
C LEU A 16 6.22 8.29 5.70
N ILE A 17 5.29 7.34 5.55
CA ILE A 17 4.83 6.87 4.23
C ILE A 17 4.07 7.98 3.50
N GLN A 18 3.23 8.73 4.22
CA GLN A 18 2.58 9.92 3.68
C GLN A 18 3.62 10.90 3.13
N THR A 19 4.60 11.29 3.92
CA THR A 19 5.63 12.25 3.50
C THR A 19 6.43 11.74 2.30
N VAL A 20 6.76 10.45 2.24
CA VAL A 20 7.44 9.85 1.08
C VAL A 20 6.56 9.94 -0.16
N MET A 21 5.28 9.58 -0.07
CA MET A 21 4.36 9.61 -1.20
C MET A 21 4.12 11.04 -1.72
N GLU A 22 4.05 12.02 -0.83
CA GLU A 22 3.93 13.44 -1.18
C GLU A 22 5.21 14.00 -1.83
N SER A 23 6.39 13.47 -1.45
CA SER A 23 7.68 13.90 -2.01
C SER A 23 8.01 13.31 -3.38
N LEU A 24 7.33 12.23 -3.77
CA LEU A 24 7.58 11.53 -5.03
C LEU A 24 6.66 12.06 -6.14
N ASP A 25 7.20 12.25 -7.34
CA ASP A 25 6.37 12.49 -8.53
C ASP A 25 5.72 11.17 -9.00
N LEU A 26 4.54 10.91 -8.45
CA LEU A 26 3.75 9.72 -8.73
C LEU A 26 2.71 9.96 -9.83
N ALA A 27 2.70 11.14 -10.46
CA ALA A 27 1.76 11.47 -11.52
C ALA A 27 1.89 10.49 -12.70
N GLY A 28 0.79 9.84 -13.08
CA GLY A 28 0.75 8.85 -14.16
C GLY A 28 1.44 7.52 -13.85
N LYS A 29 1.94 7.30 -12.63
CA LYS A 29 2.55 6.03 -12.21
C LYS A 29 1.54 5.19 -11.44
N ARG A 30 1.46 3.90 -11.77
CA ARG A 30 0.77 2.91 -10.93
C ARG A 30 1.56 2.67 -9.65
N VAL A 31 0.90 2.85 -8.52
CA VAL A 31 1.46 2.61 -7.19
C VAL A 31 0.67 1.50 -6.52
N ALA A 32 1.40 0.47 -6.09
CA ALA A 32 0.86 -0.65 -5.34
C ALA A 32 1.40 -0.56 -3.91
N THR A 33 0.50 -0.53 -2.93
CA THR A 33 0.85 -0.46 -1.52
C THR A 33 0.41 -1.72 -0.80
N PHE A 34 1.28 -2.28 0.04
CA PHE A 34 0.93 -3.43 0.86
C PHE A 34 1.53 -3.29 2.25
N ALA A 35 0.92 -3.96 3.22
CA ALA A 35 1.37 -3.87 4.60
C ALA A 35 1.48 -5.24 5.27
N THR A 36 2.40 -5.34 6.22
CA THR A 36 2.44 -6.48 7.14
C THR A 36 1.68 -6.10 8.40
N SER A 37 0.69 -6.90 8.80
CA SER A 37 -0.06 -6.72 10.05
C SER A 37 -0.09 -8.03 10.85
N GLY A 38 -0.24 -7.92 12.17
CA GLY A 38 -0.44 -9.07 13.07
C GLY A 38 -1.90 -9.52 13.20
N GLY A 39 -2.77 -9.18 12.24
CA GLY A 39 -4.21 -9.49 12.29
C GLY A 39 -5.16 -8.36 11.88
N SER A 40 -4.65 -7.16 11.59
CA SER A 40 -5.46 -6.02 11.13
C SER A 40 -5.69 -6.06 9.62
N THR A 41 -6.90 -5.71 9.18
CA THR A 41 -7.24 -5.61 7.75
C THR A 41 -6.66 -4.34 7.11
N TYR A 42 -6.46 -4.37 5.79
CA TYR A 42 -5.90 -3.24 5.03
C TYR A 42 -6.93 -2.14 4.72
N SER A 43 -8.21 -2.38 4.97
CA SER A 43 -9.33 -1.48 4.61
C SER A 43 -9.15 -0.05 5.12
N GLU A 44 -8.75 0.12 6.38
CA GLU A 44 -8.53 1.45 6.97
C GLU A 44 -7.32 2.16 6.36
N ALA A 45 -6.26 1.41 6.04
CA ALA A 45 -5.08 1.95 5.38
C ALA A 45 -5.38 2.36 3.94
N GLN A 46 -6.22 1.59 3.24
CA GLN A 46 -6.66 1.89 1.88
C GLN A 46 -7.36 3.26 1.79
N ILE A 47 -8.26 3.58 2.74
CA ILE A 47 -8.95 4.88 2.78
C ILE A 47 -7.94 6.04 2.84
N VAL A 48 -6.90 5.89 3.67
CA VAL A 48 -5.85 6.92 3.80
C VAL A 48 -5.02 7.03 2.53
N ILE A 49 -4.70 5.90 1.89
CA ILE A 49 -3.94 5.88 0.63
C ILE A 49 -4.74 6.51 -0.51
N ASP A 50 -6.04 6.23 -0.62
CA ASP A 50 -6.90 6.79 -1.66
C ASP A 50 -7.09 8.31 -1.52
N GLN A 51 -6.99 8.84 -0.30
CA GLN A 51 -6.99 10.28 -0.05
C GLN A 51 -5.70 10.97 -0.57
N ILE A 52 -4.56 10.28 -0.46
CA ILE A 52 -3.27 10.78 -0.94
C ILE A 52 -3.15 10.57 -2.46
N MET A 53 -3.74 9.49 -2.98
CA MET A 53 -3.56 9.01 -4.34
C MET A 53 -4.91 8.66 -4.99
N LYS A 54 -5.36 9.52 -5.91
CA LYS A 54 -6.64 9.32 -6.63
C LYS A 54 -6.72 8.04 -7.50
N ASN A 55 -5.61 7.37 -7.78
CA ASN A 55 -5.51 6.17 -8.65
C ASN A 55 -4.64 5.06 -8.01
N SER A 56 -4.75 4.85 -6.70
CA SER A 56 -4.02 3.78 -6.03
C SER A 56 -4.59 2.40 -6.40
N ALA A 57 -3.74 1.38 -6.53
CA ALA A 57 -4.22 0.00 -6.64
C ALA A 57 -4.71 -0.50 -5.28
N GLN A 58 -5.68 -1.41 -5.27
CA GLN A 58 -6.18 -2.02 -4.03
C GLN A 58 -5.04 -2.78 -3.32
N GLY A 59 -4.65 -2.27 -2.16
CA GLY A 59 -3.59 -2.82 -1.34
C GLY A 59 -4.06 -3.98 -0.48
N HIS A 60 -3.09 -4.78 -0.03
CA HIS A 60 -3.35 -5.95 0.80
C HIS A 60 -2.48 -5.97 2.06
N ALA A 61 -3.06 -6.51 3.14
CA ALA A 61 -2.31 -6.89 4.33
C ALA A 61 -1.75 -8.31 4.08
N LEU A 62 -0.44 -8.42 3.87
CA LEU A 62 0.24 -9.63 3.48
C LEU A 62 1.27 -9.99 4.55
N SER A 63 1.11 -11.15 5.18
CA SER A 63 2.02 -11.66 6.22
C SER A 63 3.04 -12.67 5.68
N SER A 64 2.84 -13.17 4.46
CA SER A 64 3.71 -14.13 3.80
C SER A 64 4.23 -13.61 2.47
N THR A 65 5.48 -13.96 2.15
CA THR A 65 6.10 -13.66 0.86
C THR A 65 5.33 -14.29 -0.30
N THR A 66 4.74 -15.48 -0.10
CA THR A 66 3.95 -16.17 -1.11
C THR A 66 2.67 -15.40 -1.46
N ASP A 67 1.98 -14.86 -0.45
CA ASP A 67 0.77 -14.06 -0.67
C ASP A 67 1.11 -12.75 -1.36
N ALA A 68 2.27 -12.17 -1.05
CA ALA A 68 2.75 -10.97 -1.73
C ALA A 68 3.04 -11.21 -3.21
N ILE A 69 3.71 -12.31 -3.55
CA ILE A 69 3.98 -12.67 -4.96
C ILE A 69 2.68 -12.93 -5.72
N LYS A 70 1.73 -13.64 -5.09
CA LYS A 70 0.43 -13.94 -5.69
C LYS A 70 -0.35 -12.64 -5.97
N TRP A 71 -0.42 -11.75 -4.99
CA TRP A 71 -1.10 -10.47 -5.14
C TRP A 71 -0.45 -9.57 -6.21
N LEU A 72 0.88 -9.52 -6.26
CA LEU A 72 1.59 -8.78 -7.32
C LEU A 72 1.25 -9.33 -8.71
N THR A 73 1.11 -10.64 -8.84
CA THR A 73 0.69 -11.28 -10.10
C THR A 73 -0.76 -10.93 -10.46
N ASP A 74 -1.67 -10.92 -9.47
CA ASP A 74 -3.10 -10.61 -9.67
C ASP A 74 -3.35 -9.17 -10.12
N ILE A 75 -2.50 -8.21 -9.71
CA ILE A 75 -2.60 -6.80 -10.11
C ILE A 75 -1.81 -6.46 -11.39
N ASP A 76 -1.32 -7.48 -12.10
CA ASP A 76 -0.50 -7.35 -13.32
C ASP A 76 0.73 -6.45 -13.07
N PHE A 77 1.46 -6.76 -11.98
CA PHE A 77 2.70 -6.08 -11.57
C PHE A 77 3.96 -6.82 -12.02
#